data_AF-A0A962C5C9-F1
#
_entry.id   AF-A0A962C5C9-F1
#
_cell.length_a   1.000
_cell.length_b   1.000
_cell.length_c   1.000
_cell.angle_alpha   90.00
_cell.angle_beta   90.00
_cell.angle_gamma   90.00
#
_symmetry.space_group_name_H-M   'P 1'
#
loop_
_entity.id
_entity.type
_entity.pdbx_description
1 polymer ?
#
loop_
_entity_poly.entity_id
_entity_poly.type
_entity_poly.pdbx_seq_one_letter_code
_entity_poly.pdbx_strand_id
1 'polypeptide(L)'
;MHSSIRVALAFGLGLVVIGTAWASEPARIDLVDAGNGQARLDVSGVWPDTCPPQLLGMQFEGHDISLSAARETAACSDIETPYAFSSPSFDTQALWPDGGVQRVRLWVDEGTGTASHLAGFGLISTDKDLPASTLETGFWWADQDGEFAAGPGLGLSIERQSDMLSLSVMGYGSDGSATWYFGAGTLDRGIAHLELGQFEGGAGPFSRYAAPADVKLGGAVDIEVRSPTQAILWFSKHDAANGHLSLRPLSIVRFQFSQSPGATLVGRWLITSDEPNARRSQWLQWTHVDETSDGFVLSGADDQAQLACRAPTSDKVSLPVLCRLHQTDGEMIEFTEVALRSLRGWDAKGQRVLAFRLD
;
A
#
# COMPACT_ATOMS: atom_id res chain seq x y z
N MET A 1 33.51 4.84 -41.36
CA MET A 1 32.10 5.10 -41.74
C MET A 1 31.21 4.31 -40.80
N HIS A 2 30.81 4.93 -39.68
CA HIS A 2 29.91 4.32 -38.69
C HIS A 2 28.48 4.71 -39.03
N SER A 3 27.66 3.73 -39.42
CA SER A 3 26.24 3.90 -39.68
C SER A 3 25.47 3.57 -38.41
N SER A 4 25.06 4.62 -37.68
CA SER A 4 24.18 4.51 -36.52
C SER A 4 22.74 4.31 -36.99
N ILE A 5 22.22 3.09 -36.85
CA ILE A 5 20.80 2.80 -37.04
C ILE A 5 20.09 3.24 -35.75
N ARG A 6 19.36 4.35 -35.82
CA ARG A 6 18.39 4.76 -34.80
C ARG A 6 17.10 3.98 -35.03
N VAL A 7 16.86 2.93 -34.24
CA VAL A 7 15.53 2.32 -34.14
C VAL A 7 14.72 3.15 -33.15
N ALA A 8 13.78 3.94 -33.65
CA ALA A 8 12.76 4.57 -32.83
C ALA A 8 11.71 3.50 -32.48
N LEU A 9 11.68 3.04 -31.23
CA LEU A 9 10.56 2.26 -30.71
C LEU A 9 9.41 3.22 -30.40
N ALA A 10 8.39 3.22 -31.26
CA ALA A 10 7.10 3.80 -30.96
C ALA A 10 6.31 2.80 -30.10
N PHE A 11 6.28 3.00 -28.79
CA PHE A 11 5.27 2.39 -27.93
C PHE A 11 3.94 3.10 -28.18
N GLY A 12 3.13 2.54 -29.08
CA GLY A 12 1.74 2.95 -29.25
C GLY A 12 0.91 2.35 -28.11
N LEU A 13 0.54 3.17 -27.13
CA LEU A 13 -0.61 2.87 -26.27
C LEU A 13 -1.87 2.86 -27.17
N GLY A 14 -2.28 1.67 -27.60
CA GLY A 14 -3.58 1.48 -28.23
C GLY A 14 -4.66 1.49 -27.16
N LEU A 15 -5.40 2.60 -27.07
CA LEU A 15 -6.69 2.64 -26.37
C LEU A 15 -7.68 1.79 -27.16
N VAL A 16 -7.88 0.55 -26.72
CA VAL A 16 -8.95 -0.31 -27.23
C VAL A 16 -10.23 0.10 -26.48
N VAL A 17 -11.14 0.77 -27.18
CA VAL A 17 -12.51 0.98 -26.69
C VAL A 17 -13.29 -0.30 -26.99
N ILE A 18 -13.38 -1.18 -25.99
CA ILE A 18 -14.27 -2.35 -26.02
C ILE A 18 -15.65 -1.90 -25.58
N GLY A 19 -16.70 -2.23 -26.34
CA GLY A 19 -18.08 -2.02 -25.90
C GLY A 19 -18.34 -2.81 -24.62
N THR A 20 -18.71 -2.10 -23.55
CA THR A 20 -18.89 -2.65 -22.21
C THR A 20 -20.17 -3.48 -22.13
N ALA A 21 -20.05 -4.80 -22.31
CA ALA A 21 -20.86 -5.68 -21.48
C ALA A 21 -20.38 -5.44 -20.04
N TRP A 22 -21.28 -5.04 -19.16
CA TRP A 22 -20.98 -4.77 -17.75
C TRP A 22 -20.77 -6.11 -17.05
N ALA A 23 -19.61 -6.73 -17.22
CA ALA A 23 -19.26 -7.88 -16.40
C ALA A 23 -19.42 -7.47 -14.92
N SER A 24 -20.03 -8.33 -14.10
CA SER A 24 -20.17 -8.04 -12.66
C SER A 24 -18.85 -7.53 -12.06
N GLU A 25 -18.93 -6.39 -11.38
CA GLU A 25 -17.79 -5.70 -10.77
C GLU A 25 -17.85 -5.85 -9.24
N PRO A 26 -16.68 -5.95 -8.56
CA PRO A 26 -16.66 -5.96 -7.11
C PRO A 26 -17.26 -4.66 -6.55
N ALA A 27 -17.80 -4.73 -5.34
CA ALA A 27 -18.39 -3.54 -4.71
C ALA A 27 -17.34 -2.44 -4.53
N ARG A 28 -17.61 -1.26 -5.08
CA ARG A 28 -16.88 -0.03 -4.80
C ARG A 28 -17.45 0.62 -3.54
N ILE A 29 -16.55 1.03 -2.65
CA ILE A 29 -16.90 1.63 -1.35
C ILE A 29 -16.22 2.99 -1.25
N ASP A 30 -17.00 4.05 -1.12
CA ASP A 30 -16.51 5.42 -1.01
C ASP A 30 -16.95 6.05 0.33
N LEU A 31 -16.06 6.83 0.96
CA LEU A 31 -16.42 7.69 2.08
C LEU A 31 -16.90 9.04 1.55
N VAL A 32 -18.13 9.40 1.90
CA VAL A 32 -18.75 10.65 1.47
C VAL A 32 -18.96 11.57 2.66
N ASP A 33 -18.45 12.80 2.54
CA ASP A 33 -18.65 13.85 3.53
C ASP A 33 -20.13 14.28 3.51
N ALA A 34 -20.82 14.09 4.64
CA ALA A 34 -22.22 14.45 4.82
C ALA A 34 -22.39 15.86 5.44
N GLY A 35 -21.27 16.55 5.71
CA GLY A 35 -21.22 17.86 6.36
C GLY A 35 -21.19 17.77 7.89
N ASN A 36 -20.77 18.87 8.54
CA ASN A 36 -20.72 19.01 10.00
C ASN A 36 -19.92 17.90 10.73
N GLY A 37 -18.84 17.39 10.11
CA GLY A 37 -18.03 16.30 10.69
C GLY A 37 -18.68 14.92 10.58
N GLN A 38 -19.83 14.81 9.91
CA GLN A 38 -20.45 13.53 9.59
C GLN A 38 -19.98 13.01 8.23
N ALA A 39 -19.88 11.69 8.12
CA ALA A 39 -19.66 11.00 6.87
C ALA A 39 -20.61 9.81 6.75
N ARG A 40 -20.70 9.25 5.55
CA ARG A 40 -21.39 7.99 5.26
C ARG A 40 -20.54 7.17 4.30
N LEU A 41 -20.80 5.86 4.25
CA LEU A 41 -20.23 4.97 3.26
C LEU A 41 -21.25 4.77 2.14
N ASP A 42 -20.86 5.14 0.92
CA ASP A 42 -21.63 4.82 -0.28
C ASP A 42 -21.02 3.57 -0.91
N VAL A 43 -21.86 2.56 -1.14
CA VAL A 43 -21.46 1.31 -1.77
C VAL A 43 -22.21 1.17 -3.08
N SER A 44 -21.49 0.79 -4.14
CA SER A 44 -22.06 0.55 -5.46
C SER A 44 -21.37 -0.59 -6.18
N GLY A 45 -22.06 -1.24 -7.11
CA GLY A 45 -21.49 -2.31 -7.92
C GLY A 45 -22.51 -2.93 -8.87
N VAL A 46 -22.14 -4.06 -9.47
CA VAL A 46 -23.02 -4.84 -10.34
C VAL A 46 -23.10 -6.25 -9.79
N TRP A 47 -24.31 -6.68 -9.43
CA TRP A 47 -24.56 -8.03 -8.92
C TRP A 47 -24.85 -8.99 -10.08
N PRO A 48 -24.53 -10.30 -9.99
CA PRO A 48 -24.70 -11.24 -11.10
C PRO A 48 -26.15 -11.53 -11.53
N ASP A 49 -27.14 -11.23 -10.69
CA ASP A 49 -28.56 -11.53 -10.92
C ASP A 49 -29.48 -10.37 -10.51
N THR A 50 -30.79 -10.52 -10.75
CA THR A 50 -31.83 -9.51 -10.44
C THR A 50 -32.12 -9.29 -8.96
N CYS A 51 -31.35 -9.89 -8.07
CA CYS A 51 -31.53 -9.81 -6.63
C CYS A 51 -30.27 -9.27 -5.95
N PRO A 52 -29.96 -7.98 -6.13
CA PRO A 52 -28.81 -7.38 -5.50
C PRO A 52 -28.95 -7.30 -3.98
N PRO A 53 -27.83 -7.25 -3.24
CA PRO A 53 -27.84 -7.13 -1.79
C PRO A 53 -28.36 -5.76 -1.31
N GLN A 54 -28.97 -5.78 -0.13
CA GLN A 54 -29.41 -4.59 0.60
C GLN A 54 -28.70 -4.51 1.94
N LEU A 55 -28.26 -3.31 2.32
CA LEU A 55 -27.58 -3.07 3.58
C LEU A 55 -28.52 -3.29 4.77
N LEU A 56 -28.08 -4.12 5.73
CA LEU A 56 -28.76 -4.36 6.99
C LEU A 56 -28.16 -3.57 8.15
N GLY A 57 -26.83 -3.41 8.15
CA GLY A 57 -26.15 -2.79 9.27
C GLY A 57 -24.67 -2.55 9.03
N MET A 58 -24.06 -1.88 9.99
CA MET A 58 -22.64 -1.53 9.99
C MET A 58 -22.09 -1.67 11.40
N GLN A 59 -20.88 -2.20 11.50
CA GLN A 59 -20.15 -2.36 12.75
C GLN A 59 -18.73 -1.79 12.61
N PHE A 60 -18.25 -1.15 13.67
CA PHE A 60 -16.90 -0.61 13.76
C PHE A 60 -16.11 -1.37 14.82
N GLU A 61 -14.89 -1.79 14.48
CA GLU A 61 -13.94 -2.40 15.39
C GLU A 61 -12.54 -1.86 15.10
N GLY A 62 -12.14 -0.80 15.82
CA GLY A 62 -10.88 -0.10 15.56
C GLY A 62 -10.85 0.47 14.13
N HIS A 63 -9.92 -0.04 13.33
CA HIS A 63 -9.74 0.34 11.92
C HIS A 63 -10.57 -0.50 10.94
N ASP A 64 -11.23 -1.56 11.41
CA ASP A 64 -12.03 -2.43 10.58
C ASP A 64 -13.52 -2.03 10.65
N ILE A 65 -14.12 -1.88 9.46
CA ILE A 65 -15.54 -1.58 9.30
C ILE A 65 -16.19 -2.76 8.57
N SER A 66 -17.21 -3.35 9.17
CA SER A 66 -17.99 -4.42 8.56
C SER A 66 -19.37 -3.90 8.17
N LEU A 67 -19.68 -3.96 6.89
CA LEU A 67 -21.00 -3.73 6.33
C LEU A 67 -21.68 -5.09 6.16
N SER A 68 -22.82 -5.27 6.80
CA SER A 68 -23.63 -6.49 6.67
C SER A 68 -24.80 -6.20 5.74
N ALA A 69 -24.92 -6.98 4.67
CA ALA A 69 -26.02 -6.91 3.73
C ALA A 69 -26.68 -8.28 3.61
N ALA A 70 -27.91 -8.30 3.12
CA ALA A 70 -28.60 -9.54 2.76
C ALA A 70 -29.31 -9.37 1.42
N ARG A 71 -29.53 -10.49 0.73
CA ARG A 71 -30.31 -10.52 -0.51
C ARG A 71 -31.42 -11.57 -0.43
N GLU A 72 -32.51 -11.30 -1.12
CA GLU A 72 -33.53 -12.31 -1.39
C GLU A 72 -33.05 -13.20 -2.52
N THR A 73 -33.12 -14.52 -2.38
CA THR A 73 -32.67 -15.47 -3.44
C THR A 73 -33.85 -16.07 -4.20
N ALA A 74 -35.08 -15.72 -3.83
CA ALA A 74 -36.29 -16.20 -4.49
C ALA A 74 -36.55 -15.42 -5.78
N ALA A 75 -36.88 -16.14 -6.86
CA ALA A 75 -37.30 -15.57 -8.15
C ALA A 75 -36.26 -14.66 -8.84
N CYS A 76 -34.97 -14.85 -8.56
CA CYS A 76 -33.89 -14.17 -9.25
C CYS A 76 -33.72 -14.73 -10.67
N SER A 77 -33.32 -13.87 -11.60
CA SER A 77 -32.93 -14.25 -12.95
C SER A 77 -31.50 -13.83 -13.22
N ASP A 78 -30.80 -14.60 -14.05
CA ASP A 78 -29.38 -14.41 -14.42
C ASP A 78 -29.19 -13.17 -15.32
N ILE A 79 -29.53 -12.00 -14.78
CA ILE A 79 -29.38 -10.69 -15.42
C ILE A 79 -28.63 -9.80 -14.43
N GLU A 80 -27.43 -9.39 -14.84
CA GLU A 80 -26.58 -8.50 -14.07
C GLU A 80 -27.32 -7.21 -13.70
N THR A 81 -27.33 -6.89 -12.41
CA THR A 81 -28.13 -5.80 -11.86
C THR A 81 -27.27 -4.83 -11.06
N PRO A 82 -27.15 -3.56 -11.51
CA PRO A 82 -26.51 -2.52 -10.74
C PRO A 82 -27.19 -2.30 -9.40
N TYR A 83 -26.40 -2.07 -8.35
CA TYR A 83 -26.91 -1.75 -7.03
C TYR A 83 -26.13 -0.60 -6.40
N ALA A 84 -26.81 0.12 -5.52
CA ALA A 84 -26.19 1.13 -4.69
C ALA A 84 -26.97 1.27 -3.37
N PHE A 85 -26.24 1.44 -2.27
CA PHE A 85 -26.81 1.78 -0.98
C PHE A 85 -25.86 2.66 -0.19
N SER A 86 -26.41 3.45 0.74
CA SER A 86 -25.65 4.30 1.65
C SER A 86 -25.82 3.81 3.07
N SER A 87 -24.73 3.84 3.85
CA SER A 87 -24.83 3.67 5.30
C SER A 87 -25.58 4.83 5.95
N PRO A 88 -26.09 4.66 7.18
CA PRO A 88 -26.39 5.78 8.05
C PRO A 88 -25.16 6.68 8.22
N SER A 89 -25.37 7.98 8.40
CA SER A 89 -24.28 8.92 8.70
C SER A 89 -23.70 8.67 10.10
N PHE A 90 -22.40 8.87 10.24
CA PHE A 90 -21.64 8.72 11.49
C PHE A 90 -20.63 9.84 11.65
N ASP A 91 -20.25 10.13 12.89
CA ASP A 91 -19.25 11.14 13.24
C ASP A 91 -17.84 10.54 13.10
N THR A 92 -17.07 11.02 12.11
CA THR A 92 -15.73 10.49 11.84
C THR A 92 -14.73 10.86 12.93
N GLN A 93 -14.89 12.01 13.58
CA GLN A 93 -13.98 12.48 14.61
C GLN A 93 -14.20 11.73 15.92
N ALA A 94 -15.44 11.34 16.22
CA ALA A 94 -15.75 10.51 17.37
C ALA A 94 -15.22 9.07 17.22
N LEU A 95 -15.25 8.52 16.01
CA LEU A 95 -14.79 7.16 15.73
C LEU A 95 -13.27 7.07 15.54
N TRP A 96 -12.69 8.04 14.84
CA TRP A 96 -11.27 8.05 14.46
C TRP A 96 -10.66 9.41 14.77
N PRO A 97 -10.45 9.73 16.05
CA PRO A 97 -9.92 11.03 16.47
C PRO A 97 -8.52 11.32 15.89
N ASP A 98 -7.73 10.27 15.69
CA ASP A 98 -6.36 10.34 15.16
C ASP A 98 -6.29 10.09 13.65
N GLY A 99 -7.44 9.89 12.98
CA GLY A 99 -7.51 9.62 11.55
C GLY A 99 -7.00 8.22 11.15
N GLY A 100 -6.32 8.15 10.01
CA GLY A 100 -5.72 6.93 9.46
C GLY A 100 -6.53 6.20 8.37
N VAL A 101 -6.02 5.02 7.98
CA VAL A 101 -6.65 4.17 6.98
C VAL A 101 -7.62 3.19 7.65
N GLN A 102 -8.86 3.17 7.16
CA GLN A 102 -9.91 2.25 7.58
C GLN A 102 -10.11 1.17 6.51
N ARG A 103 -10.39 -0.04 6.95
CA ARG A 103 -10.56 -1.24 6.12
C ARG A 103 -12.02 -1.63 6.11
N VAL A 104 -12.69 -1.45 4.98
CA VAL A 104 -14.12 -1.71 4.87
C VAL A 104 -14.37 -3.02 4.16
N ARG A 105 -15.18 -3.89 4.77
CA ARG A 105 -15.60 -5.17 4.21
C ARG A 105 -17.11 -5.21 4.06
N LEU A 106 -17.58 -5.63 2.89
CA LEU A 106 -18.99 -5.93 2.65
C LEU A 106 -19.22 -7.43 2.74
N TRP A 107 -19.98 -7.85 3.74
CA TRP A 107 -20.45 -9.22 3.92
C TRP A 107 -21.90 -9.33 3.44
N VAL A 108 -22.17 -10.33 2.61
CA VAL A 108 -23.51 -10.59 2.07
C VAL A 108 -24.01 -11.95 2.60
N ASP A 109 -25.18 -11.93 3.23
CA ASP A 109 -25.96 -13.11 3.57
C ASP A 109 -26.96 -13.43 2.45
N GLU A 110 -27.01 -14.69 2.03
CA GLU A 110 -27.90 -15.18 0.98
C GLU A 110 -29.26 -15.65 1.50
N GLY A 111 -29.51 -15.59 2.81
CA GLY A 111 -30.80 -15.96 3.41
C GLY A 111 -31.13 -17.46 3.34
N THR A 112 -30.21 -18.29 2.85
CA THR A 112 -30.35 -19.75 2.72
C THR A 112 -29.82 -20.52 3.95
N GLY A 113 -29.36 -19.80 4.98
CA GLY A 113 -28.71 -20.39 6.17
C GLY A 113 -27.24 -20.75 5.94
N THR A 114 -26.65 -20.40 4.79
CA THR A 114 -25.21 -20.44 4.56
C THR A 114 -24.50 -19.31 5.30
N ALA A 115 -23.20 -19.48 5.56
CA ALA A 115 -22.38 -18.40 6.10
C ALA A 115 -22.31 -17.22 5.11
N SER A 116 -22.31 -16.00 5.63
CA SER A 116 -22.08 -14.79 4.83
C SER A 116 -20.74 -14.87 4.10
N HIS A 117 -20.70 -14.34 2.88
CA HIS A 117 -19.48 -14.25 2.07
C HIS A 117 -19.06 -12.80 1.87
N LEU A 118 -17.78 -12.60 1.59
CA LEU A 118 -17.25 -11.27 1.28
C LEU A 118 -17.62 -10.93 -0.17
N ALA A 119 -18.18 -9.76 -0.40
CA ALA A 119 -18.57 -9.26 -1.73
C ALA A 119 -17.85 -7.96 -2.12
N GLY A 120 -17.21 -7.30 -1.15
CA GLY A 120 -16.57 -6.01 -1.34
C GLY A 120 -15.49 -5.76 -0.32
N PHE A 121 -14.44 -5.06 -0.75
CA PHE A 121 -13.37 -4.57 0.10
C PHE A 121 -12.93 -3.20 -0.41
N GLY A 122 -12.59 -2.30 0.50
CA GLY A 122 -12.01 -1.01 0.17
C GLY A 122 -11.21 -0.43 1.32
N LEU A 123 -10.19 0.35 0.97
CA LEU A 123 -9.44 1.17 1.91
C LEU A 123 -9.93 2.61 1.86
N ILE A 124 -10.07 3.23 3.02
CA ILE A 124 -10.56 4.60 3.16
C ILE A 124 -9.59 5.37 4.04
N SER A 125 -9.02 6.45 3.51
CA SER A 125 -8.22 7.37 4.31
C SER A 125 -9.10 8.46 4.93
N THR A 126 -9.05 8.60 6.26
CA THR A 126 -9.76 9.64 7.01
C THR A 126 -8.86 10.84 7.34
N ASP A 127 -7.56 10.76 7.04
CA ASP A 127 -6.63 11.87 7.15
C ASP A 127 -6.93 12.92 6.08
N LYS A 128 -7.35 14.11 6.48
CA LYS A 128 -7.58 15.24 5.56
C LYS A 128 -6.37 16.16 5.42
N ASP A 129 -5.52 16.25 6.45
CA ASP A 129 -4.50 17.31 6.56
C ASP A 129 -3.05 16.80 6.73
N LEU A 130 -2.83 15.49 6.89
CA LEU A 130 -1.49 14.92 7.02
C LEU A 130 -0.93 14.53 5.65
N PRO A 131 0.33 14.88 5.33
CA PRO A 131 1.00 14.27 4.19
C PRO A 131 1.05 12.78 4.44
N ALA A 132 0.54 11.99 3.51
CA ALA A 132 0.68 10.56 3.61
C ALA A 132 2.15 10.17 3.62
N SER A 133 2.49 9.26 4.53
CA SER A 133 3.76 8.54 4.46
C SER A 133 3.90 7.95 3.06
N THR A 134 5.09 8.08 2.48
CA THR A 134 5.32 7.62 1.11
C THR A 134 6.14 6.35 1.12
N LEU A 135 5.67 5.35 0.39
CA LEU A 135 6.37 4.07 0.23
C LEU A 135 7.69 4.25 -0.54
N GLU A 136 8.77 3.60 -0.10
CA GLU A 136 10.05 3.61 -0.80
C GLU A 136 10.07 2.68 -2.02
N THR A 137 10.75 3.15 -3.07
CA THR A 137 11.13 2.31 -4.20
C THR A 137 12.06 1.17 -3.78
N GLY A 138 11.81 -0.02 -4.33
CA GLY A 138 12.77 -1.11 -4.47
C GLY A 138 12.15 -2.48 -4.28
N PHE A 139 12.91 -3.42 -3.70
CA PHE A 139 12.46 -4.77 -3.44
C PHE A 139 11.76 -4.88 -2.08
N TRP A 140 10.76 -5.73 -1.99
CA TRP A 140 9.94 -5.94 -0.81
C TRP A 140 9.70 -7.45 -0.64
N TRP A 141 9.58 -7.91 0.60
CA TRP A 141 9.25 -9.30 0.93
C TRP A 141 8.09 -9.34 1.92
N ALA A 142 7.50 -10.53 2.07
CA ALA A 142 6.53 -10.79 3.11
C ALA A 142 7.16 -10.63 4.50
N ASP A 143 6.61 -9.71 5.28
CA ASP A 143 6.97 -9.51 6.68
C ASP A 143 6.36 -10.65 7.50
N GLN A 144 7.22 -11.50 8.08
CA GLN A 144 6.77 -12.68 8.84
C GLN A 144 6.26 -12.30 10.24
N ASP A 145 6.68 -11.15 10.76
CA ASP A 145 6.30 -10.63 12.07
C ASP A 145 5.28 -9.48 11.95
N GLY A 146 4.87 -9.16 10.72
CA GLY A 146 3.84 -8.19 10.42
C GLY A 146 2.44 -8.66 10.85
N GLU A 147 1.48 -7.75 10.73
CA GLU A 147 0.08 -7.99 11.07
C GLU A 147 -0.51 -9.22 10.34
N PHE A 148 -0.11 -9.43 9.09
CA PHE A 148 -0.59 -10.52 8.24
C PHE A 148 0.58 -11.30 7.65
N ALA A 149 0.89 -12.42 8.29
CA ALA A 149 1.87 -13.38 7.77
C ALA A 149 1.33 -14.07 6.51
N ALA A 150 2.18 -14.21 5.49
CA ALA A 150 1.82 -14.89 4.24
C ALA A 150 2.73 -16.07 3.88
N GLY A 151 3.70 -16.39 4.74
CA GLY A 151 4.74 -17.36 4.46
C GLY A 151 5.77 -16.86 3.42
N PRO A 152 6.79 -17.67 3.12
CA PRO A 152 7.81 -17.34 2.14
C PRO A 152 7.31 -17.51 0.69
N GLY A 153 8.02 -16.92 -0.27
CA GLY A 153 7.87 -17.23 -1.70
C GLY A 153 7.15 -16.19 -2.55
N LEU A 154 6.73 -15.05 -1.97
CA LEU A 154 6.30 -13.88 -2.72
C LEU A 154 7.41 -12.84 -2.74
N GLY A 155 7.93 -12.53 -3.92
CA GLY A 155 8.81 -11.41 -4.17
C GLY A 155 8.02 -10.23 -4.71
N LEU A 156 8.34 -9.02 -4.24
CA LEU A 156 7.67 -7.80 -4.68
C LEU A 156 8.71 -6.77 -5.11
N SER A 157 8.40 -6.01 -6.16
CA SER A 157 9.14 -4.81 -6.51
C SER A 157 8.16 -3.66 -6.65
N ILE A 158 8.44 -2.57 -5.95
CA ILE A 158 7.63 -1.36 -5.95
C ILE A 158 8.50 -0.25 -6.50
N GLU A 159 8.01 0.42 -7.54
CA GLU A 159 8.61 1.62 -8.08
C GLU A 159 7.64 2.78 -7.84
N ARG A 160 8.15 3.87 -7.29
CA ARG A 160 7.37 5.10 -7.08
C ARG A 160 7.96 6.24 -7.88
N GLN A 161 7.12 6.89 -8.67
CA GLN A 161 7.43 8.13 -9.38
C GLN A 161 6.34 9.15 -9.09
N SER A 162 6.68 10.16 -8.29
CA SER A 162 5.70 11.10 -7.72
C SER A 162 4.62 10.37 -6.90
N ASP A 163 3.36 10.46 -7.28
CA ASP A 163 2.21 9.76 -6.70
C ASP A 163 1.90 8.45 -7.44
N MET A 164 2.53 8.16 -8.57
CA MET A 164 2.32 6.90 -9.29
C MET A 164 3.14 5.78 -8.66
N LEU A 165 2.48 4.67 -8.36
CA LEU A 165 3.11 3.40 -7.99
C LEU A 165 3.04 2.44 -9.16
N SER A 166 4.12 1.70 -9.38
CA SER A 166 4.12 0.45 -10.12
C SER A 166 4.50 -0.68 -9.17
N LEU A 167 3.74 -1.77 -9.25
CA LEU A 167 3.98 -2.97 -8.47
C LEU A 167 4.21 -4.14 -9.43
N SER A 168 5.29 -4.87 -9.18
CA SER A 168 5.55 -6.19 -9.76
C SER A 168 5.46 -7.24 -8.68
N VAL A 169 4.61 -8.25 -8.90
CA VAL A 169 4.39 -9.38 -7.99
C VAL A 169 4.98 -10.62 -8.63
N MET A 170 5.87 -11.29 -7.91
CA MET A 170 6.63 -12.46 -8.34
C MET A 170 6.22 -13.60 -7.41
N GLY A 171 5.37 -14.48 -7.91
CA GLY A 171 4.74 -15.50 -7.08
C GLY A 171 4.43 -16.77 -7.85
N TYR A 172 3.40 -17.49 -7.41
CA TYR A 172 3.01 -18.77 -7.99
C TYR A 172 1.51 -18.80 -8.29
N GLY A 173 1.14 -19.43 -9.40
CA GLY A 173 -0.24 -19.76 -9.73
C GLY A 173 -0.81 -20.89 -8.86
N SER A 174 -2.09 -21.20 -9.05
CA SER A 174 -2.77 -22.29 -8.32
C SER A 174 -2.20 -23.68 -8.62
N ASP A 175 -1.50 -23.85 -9.74
CA ASP A 175 -0.80 -25.06 -10.13
C ASP A 175 0.66 -25.11 -9.65
N GLY A 176 1.11 -24.07 -8.92
CA GLY A 176 2.49 -23.93 -8.44
C GLY A 176 3.48 -23.44 -9.49
N SER A 177 3.05 -23.13 -10.72
CA SER A 177 3.92 -22.52 -11.73
C SER A 177 4.27 -21.08 -11.34
N ALA A 178 5.46 -20.61 -11.71
CA ALA A 178 5.87 -19.24 -11.42
C ALA A 178 5.05 -18.25 -12.27
N THR A 179 4.49 -17.24 -11.62
CA THR A 179 3.64 -16.22 -12.24
C THR A 179 4.11 -14.82 -11.85
N TRP A 180 3.97 -13.90 -12.80
CA TRP A 180 4.33 -12.50 -12.66
C TRP A 180 3.10 -11.64 -12.93
N TYR A 181 2.76 -10.78 -11.97
CA TYR A 181 1.71 -9.78 -12.15
C TYR A 181 2.30 -8.38 -12.10
N PHE A 182 1.70 -7.48 -12.87
CA PHE A 182 2.08 -6.07 -12.92
C PHE A 182 0.84 -5.22 -12.75
N GLY A 183 0.93 -4.21 -11.89
CA GLY A 183 -0.10 -3.20 -11.72
C GLY A 183 0.51 -1.82 -11.58
N ALA A 184 -0.30 -0.80 -11.84
CA ALA A 184 0.05 0.58 -11.55
C ALA A 184 -1.18 1.34 -11.07
N GLY A 185 -0.97 2.32 -10.20
CA GLY A 185 -2.05 3.08 -9.58
C GLY A 185 -1.51 4.31 -8.87
N THR A 186 -2.40 5.26 -8.58
CA THR A 186 -2.03 6.47 -7.85
C THR A 186 -2.10 6.19 -6.34
N LEU A 187 -1.04 6.57 -5.62
CA LEU A 187 -0.99 6.63 -4.17
C LEU A 187 -1.61 7.95 -3.72
N ASP A 188 -2.79 7.88 -3.14
CA ASP A 188 -3.46 9.01 -2.50
C ASP A 188 -3.59 8.74 -1.01
N ARG A 189 -3.17 9.69 -0.17
CA ARG A 189 -3.36 9.64 1.28
C ARG A 189 -3.05 8.30 1.96
N GLY A 190 -1.97 7.65 1.52
CA GLY A 190 -1.44 6.41 2.10
C GLY A 190 -2.10 5.14 1.56
N ILE A 191 -2.99 5.27 0.57
CA ILE A 191 -3.67 4.15 -0.07
C ILE A 191 -3.49 4.16 -1.59
N ALA A 192 -3.43 2.98 -2.20
CA ALA A 192 -3.44 2.84 -3.66
C ALA A 192 -4.24 1.61 -4.06
N HIS A 193 -4.98 1.70 -5.16
CA HIS A 193 -5.65 0.57 -5.80
C HIS A 193 -4.98 0.26 -7.14
N LEU A 194 -4.60 -1.00 -7.37
CA LEU A 194 -3.91 -1.44 -8.58
C LEU A 194 -4.59 -2.69 -9.14
N GLU A 195 -5.02 -2.64 -10.40
CA GLU A 195 -5.39 -3.84 -11.14
C GLU A 195 -4.13 -4.61 -11.53
N LEU A 196 -4.15 -5.93 -11.36
CA LEU A 196 -3.01 -6.81 -11.61
C LEU A 196 -3.19 -7.55 -12.92
N GLY A 197 -2.38 -7.19 -13.92
CA GLY A 197 -2.31 -7.87 -15.21
C GLY A 197 -1.20 -8.91 -15.27
N GLN A 198 -1.47 -10.03 -15.93
CA GLN A 198 -0.52 -11.09 -16.27
C GLN A 198 -0.32 -11.12 -17.79
N PHE A 199 0.92 -10.96 -18.25
CA PHE A 199 1.26 -11.11 -19.66
C PHE A 199 1.39 -12.59 -20.04
N GLU A 200 0.77 -13.00 -21.15
CA GLU A 200 0.79 -14.38 -21.63
C GLU A 200 1.36 -14.50 -23.06
N GLY A 201 1.92 -15.67 -23.38
CA GLY A 201 2.37 -16.01 -24.74
C GLY A 201 3.62 -15.28 -25.25
N GLY A 202 4.30 -14.50 -24.40
CA GLY A 202 5.54 -13.81 -24.74
C GLY A 202 6.79 -14.70 -24.68
N ALA A 203 7.90 -14.20 -25.21
CA ALA A 203 9.19 -14.88 -25.10
C ALA A 203 9.89 -14.59 -23.77
N GLY A 204 10.48 -15.63 -23.16
CA GLY A 204 11.38 -15.49 -22.03
C GLY A 204 12.76 -14.94 -22.42
N PRO A 205 13.61 -14.57 -21.44
CA PRO A 205 14.87 -13.86 -21.66
C PRO A 205 15.92 -14.64 -22.48
N PHE A 206 15.78 -15.96 -22.60
CA PHE A 206 16.70 -16.82 -23.36
C PHE A 206 16.14 -17.29 -24.72
N SER A 207 14.96 -16.79 -25.11
CA SER A 207 14.29 -17.14 -26.36
C SER A 207 14.42 -16.03 -27.39
N ARG A 208 14.18 -16.35 -28.66
CA ARG A 208 13.98 -15.30 -29.68
C ARG A 208 12.80 -14.44 -29.25
N TYR A 209 12.94 -13.12 -29.37
CA TYR A 209 11.89 -12.17 -29.03
C TYR A 209 10.54 -12.54 -29.66
N ALA A 210 9.52 -12.56 -28.81
CA ALA A 210 8.11 -12.60 -29.15
C ALA A 210 7.37 -11.69 -28.16
N ALA A 211 6.54 -10.79 -28.69
CA ALA A 211 5.68 -9.95 -27.87
C ALA A 211 4.64 -10.83 -27.13
N PRO A 212 4.14 -10.39 -25.96
CA PRO A 212 3.02 -11.06 -25.32
C PRO A 212 1.81 -11.06 -26.27
N ALA A 213 1.12 -12.20 -26.32
CA ALA A 213 -0.07 -12.39 -27.14
C ALA A 213 -1.32 -11.84 -26.45
N ASP A 214 -1.33 -11.81 -25.12
CA ASP A 214 -2.47 -11.41 -24.29
C ASP A 214 -2.03 -10.81 -22.95
N VAL A 215 -2.95 -10.08 -22.30
CA VAL A 215 -2.84 -9.60 -20.92
C VAL A 215 -4.12 -9.94 -20.19
N LYS A 216 -4.04 -10.85 -19.21
CA LYS A 216 -5.19 -11.24 -18.40
C LYS A 216 -5.18 -10.52 -17.06
N LEU A 217 -6.32 -9.96 -16.67
CA LEU A 217 -6.51 -9.48 -15.31
C LEU A 217 -6.56 -10.67 -14.35
N GLY A 218 -5.62 -10.72 -13.41
CA GLY A 218 -5.50 -11.78 -12.41
C GLY A 218 -6.22 -11.47 -11.10
N GLY A 219 -6.57 -10.21 -10.87
CA GLY A 219 -7.16 -9.67 -9.65
C GLY A 219 -6.76 -8.21 -9.46
N ALA A 220 -6.88 -7.72 -8.24
CA ALA A 220 -6.41 -6.40 -7.84
C ALA A 220 -5.63 -6.47 -6.52
N VAL A 221 -5.00 -5.36 -6.18
CA VAL A 221 -4.37 -5.18 -4.88
C VAL A 221 -4.60 -3.76 -4.37
N ASP A 222 -5.11 -3.67 -3.16
CA ASP A 222 -5.14 -2.42 -2.40
C ASP A 222 -3.90 -2.37 -1.50
N ILE A 223 -3.21 -1.23 -1.51
CA ILE A 223 -2.00 -0.97 -0.72
C ILE A 223 -2.35 -0.04 0.43
N GLU A 224 -2.07 -0.46 1.65
CA GLU A 224 -2.15 0.35 2.88
C GLU A 224 -0.71 0.66 3.34
N VAL A 225 -0.27 1.91 3.17
CA VAL A 225 1.07 2.34 3.60
C VAL A 225 1.08 2.55 5.11
N ARG A 226 2.02 1.90 5.80
CA ARG A 226 2.18 2.02 7.27
C ARG A 226 3.35 2.90 7.64
N SER A 227 4.42 2.84 6.86
CA SER A 227 5.60 3.68 6.94
C SER A 227 6.29 3.68 5.58
N PRO A 228 7.37 4.44 5.37
CA PRO A 228 8.11 4.37 4.11
C PRO A 228 8.64 2.98 3.78
N THR A 229 8.80 2.13 4.80
CA THR A 229 9.42 0.80 4.69
C THR A 229 8.49 -0.34 5.05
N GLN A 230 7.21 -0.07 5.37
CA GLN A 230 6.21 -1.09 5.71
C GLN A 230 4.86 -0.78 5.07
N ALA A 231 4.19 -1.81 4.59
CA ALA A 231 2.84 -1.70 4.05
C ALA A 231 2.06 -3.01 4.22
N ILE A 232 0.76 -2.96 3.98
CA ILE A 232 -0.10 -4.14 3.87
C ILE A 232 -0.68 -4.15 2.45
N LEU A 233 -0.56 -5.30 1.79
CA LEU A 233 -1.16 -5.57 0.49
C LEU A 233 -2.41 -6.41 0.69
N TRP A 234 -3.52 -5.97 0.13
CA TRP A 234 -4.79 -6.68 0.14
C TRP A 234 -5.07 -7.23 -1.25
N PHE A 235 -4.60 -8.45 -1.52
CA PHE A 235 -4.87 -9.10 -2.80
C PHE A 235 -6.33 -9.51 -2.88
N SER A 236 -7.02 -9.07 -3.92
CA SER A 236 -8.43 -9.37 -4.13
C SER A 236 -8.65 -10.04 -5.50
N LYS A 237 -9.57 -11.01 -5.51
CA LYS A 237 -10.03 -11.66 -6.74
C LYS A 237 -11.53 -11.83 -6.69
N HIS A 238 -12.21 -11.17 -7.62
CA HIS A 238 -13.66 -11.23 -7.78
C HIS A 238 -14.06 -12.46 -8.61
N ASP A 239 -15.06 -13.19 -8.15
CA ASP A 239 -15.74 -14.24 -8.89
C ASP A 239 -17.05 -13.69 -9.45
N ALA A 240 -17.02 -13.39 -10.75
CA ALA A 240 -18.14 -12.78 -11.44
C ALA A 240 -19.42 -13.65 -11.45
N ALA A 241 -19.29 -14.97 -11.28
CA ALA A 241 -20.44 -15.86 -11.35
C ALA A 241 -21.35 -15.76 -10.10
N ASN A 242 -20.78 -15.41 -8.95
CA ASN A 242 -21.49 -15.41 -7.67
C ASN A 242 -21.32 -14.11 -6.87
N GLY A 243 -20.52 -13.15 -7.37
CA GLY A 243 -20.26 -11.88 -6.67
C GLY A 243 -19.32 -12.04 -5.47
N HIS A 244 -18.69 -13.20 -5.28
CA HIS A 244 -17.80 -13.45 -4.17
C HIS A 244 -16.44 -12.76 -4.39
N LEU A 245 -15.86 -12.27 -3.30
CA LEU A 245 -14.53 -11.69 -3.27
C LEU A 245 -13.61 -12.58 -2.42
N SER A 246 -12.59 -13.16 -3.05
CA SER A 246 -11.46 -13.73 -2.32
C SER A 246 -10.52 -12.61 -1.93
N LEU A 247 -10.25 -12.44 -0.63
CA LEU A 247 -9.35 -11.43 -0.10
C LEU A 247 -8.21 -12.09 0.68
N ARG A 248 -6.97 -11.71 0.38
CA ARG A 248 -5.78 -12.16 1.09
C ARG A 248 -4.90 -10.97 1.48
N PRO A 249 -4.82 -10.62 2.78
CA PRO A 249 -3.85 -9.64 3.23
C PRO A 249 -2.43 -10.22 3.29
N LEU A 250 -1.45 -9.33 3.17
CA LEU A 250 -0.03 -9.62 3.28
C LEU A 250 0.68 -8.38 3.86
N SER A 251 1.32 -8.52 5.02
CA SER A 251 2.26 -7.50 5.51
C SER A 251 3.57 -7.59 4.74
N ILE A 252 4.12 -6.44 4.34
CA ILE A 252 5.36 -6.36 3.58
C ILE A 252 6.31 -5.36 4.22
N VAL A 253 7.60 -5.63 4.10
CA VAL A 253 8.67 -4.73 4.55
C VAL A 253 9.74 -4.59 3.47
N ARG A 254 10.37 -3.41 3.44
CA ARG A 254 11.37 -3.05 2.43
C ARG A 254 12.62 -3.91 2.58
N PHE A 255 13.01 -4.57 1.50
CA PHE A 255 14.22 -5.38 1.43
C PHE A 255 15.47 -4.54 1.70
N GLN A 256 16.30 -4.97 2.64
CA GLN A 256 17.64 -4.46 2.85
C GLN A 256 18.70 -5.53 2.56
N PHE A 257 19.79 -5.14 1.91
CA PHE A 257 20.91 -6.04 1.62
C PHE A 257 21.82 -6.27 2.82
N SER A 258 21.81 -5.35 3.80
CA SER A 258 22.55 -5.50 5.04
C SER A 258 21.80 -6.44 5.99
N GLN A 259 22.57 -7.21 6.76
CA GLN A 259 22.03 -8.03 7.85
C GLN A 259 21.86 -7.26 9.18
N SER A 260 22.36 -6.02 9.24
CA SER A 260 22.15 -5.09 10.36
C SER A 260 21.34 -3.89 9.86
N PRO A 261 20.18 -3.59 10.47
CA PRO A 261 19.40 -2.40 10.16
C PRO A 261 20.23 -1.11 10.29
N GLY A 262 21.03 -0.98 11.35
CA GLY A 262 21.87 0.21 11.56
C GLY A 262 22.94 0.39 10.50
N ALA A 263 23.55 -0.71 10.05
CA ALA A 263 24.52 -0.65 8.96
C ALA A 263 23.91 -0.16 7.63
N THR A 264 22.59 -0.28 7.42
CA THR A 264 21.97 0.33 6.22
C THR A 264 21.92 1.84 6.27
N LEU A 265 21.93 2.46 7.45
CA LEU A 265 21.82 3.91 7.60
C LEU A 265 23.19 4.61 7.69
N VAL A 266 24.28 3.84 7.77
CA VAL A 266 25.66 4.35 7.67
C VAL A 266 25.86 5.03 6.31
N GLY A 267 26.50 6.20 6.32
CA GLY A 267 26.73 6.97 5.12
C GLY A 267 26.65 8.47 5.34
N ARG A 268 26.64 9.21 4.23
CA ARG A 268 26.52 10.67 4.25
C ARG A 268 25.06 11.08 4.10
N TRP A 269 24.64 11.99 4.97
CA TRP A 269 23.29 12.52 5.03
C TRP A 269 23.30 14.04 4.98
N LEU A 270 22.36 14.62 4.24
CA LEU A 270 22.05 16.04 4.28
C LEU A 270 20.76 16.22 5.07
N ILE A 271 20.83 16.94 6.18
CA ILE A 271 19.64 17.35 6.94
C ILE A 271 19.29 18.77 6.56
N THR A 272 18.01 19.01 6.30
CA THR A 272 17.46 20.32 5.97
C THR A 272 16.07 20.48 6.56
N SER A 273 15.58 21.71 6.63
CA SER A 273 14.14 21.91 6.86
C SER A 273 13.37 21.74 5.55
N ASP A 274 12.13 21.30 5.67
CA ASP A 274 11.13 21.29 4.59
C ASP A 274 10.60 22.72 4.31
N GLU A 275 10.81 23.68 5.22
CA GLU A 275 10.37 25.05 5.03
C GLU A 275 11.40 25.90 4.28
N PRO A 276 10.99 26.73 3.29
CA PRO A 276 11.87 27.49 2.41
C PRO A 276 12.87 28.44 3.10
N ASN A 277 12.63 28.78 4.37
CA ASN A 277 13.41 29.78 5.11
C ASN A 277 13.88 29.30 6.50
N ALA A 278 13.62 28.04 6.88
CA ALA A 278 13.68 27.68 8.31
C ALA A 278 14.98 27.04 8.81
N ARG A 279 15.89 26.53 7.97
CA ARG A 279 17.18 25.99 8.46
C ARG A 279 18.36 26.13 7.50
N ARG A 280 19.54 26.22 8.12
CA ARG A 280 20.84 25.91 7.51
C ARG A 280 20.89 24.40 7.28
N SER A 281 21.09 23.97 6.04
CA SER A 281 21.33 22.55 5.77
C SER A 281 22.65 22.12 6.41
N GLN A 282 22.67 20.93 7.01
CA GLN A 282 23.83 20.37 7.68
C GLN A 282 24.18 19.00 7.10
N TRP A 283 25.48 18.73 6.97
CA TRP A 283 25.98 17.42 6.55
C TRP A 283 26.30 16.62 7.80
N LEU A 284 25.85 15.37 7.83
CA LEU A 284 26.28 14.38 8.80
C LEU A 284 26.86 13.18 8.07
N GLN A 285 27.85 12.55 8.69
CA GLN A 285 28.40 11.29 8.21
C GLN A 285 28.39 10.30 9.35
N TRP A 286 27.53 9.29 9.25
CA TRP A 286 27.52 8.16 10.17
C TRP A 286 28.61 7.17 9.76
N THR A 287 29.46 6.80 10.70
CA THR A 287 30.60 5.90 10.45
C THR A 287 30.61 4.68 11.34
N HIS A 288 29.89 4.73 12.47
CA HIS A 288 29.81 3.63 13.42
C HIS A 288 28.36 3.29 13.75
N VAL A 289 28.13 2.02 14.12
CA VAL A 289 26.85 1.48 14.53
C VAL A 289 27.08 0.69 15.81
N ASP A 290 26.39 1.08 16.88
CA ASP A 290 26.33 0.34 18.13
C ASP A 290 24.94 -0.29 18.26
N GLU A 291 24.86 -1.62 18.19
CA GLU A 291 23.61 -2.35 18.37
C GLU A 291 23.21 -2.35 19.86
N THR A 292 21.93 -2.08 20.14
CA THR A 292 21.36 -2.08 21.49
C THR A 292 20.30 -3.17 21.62
N SER A 293 19.77 -3.38 22.82
CA SER A 293 18.68 -4.34 23.04
C SER A 293 17.35 -3.93 22.39
N ASP A 294 17.19 -2.64 22.08
CA ASP A 294 15.96 -2.01 21.58
C ASP A 294 16.12 -1.34 20.21
N GLY A 295 17.27 -1.54 19.55
CA GLY A 295 17.59 -0.94 18.26
C GLY A 295 19.08 -0.75 18.09
N PHE A 296 19.50 0.46 17.71
CA PHE A 296 20.91 0.79 17.49
C PHE A 296 21.16 2.30 17.60
N VAL A 297 22.42 2.66 17.77
CA VAL A 297 22.89 4.06 17.76
C VAL A 297 23.92 4.23 16.65
N LEU A 298 23.75 5.25 15.82
CA LEU A 298 24.77 5.69 14.87
C LEU A 298 25.56 6.86 15.46
N SER A 299 26.87 6.83 15.30
CA SER A 299 27.75 7.95 15.65
C SER A 299 28.59 8.40 14.46
N GLY A 300 28.82 9.71 14.41
CA GLY A 300 29.73 10.33 13.45
C GLY A 300 31.18 10.23 13.90
N ALA A 301 32.12 10.50 12.98
CA ALA A 301 33.56 10.40 13.26
C ALA A 301 34.07 11.42 14.30
N ASP A 302 33.31 12.50 14.53
CA ASP A 302 33.64 13.60 15.44
C ASP A 302 32.81 13.58 16.74
N ASP A 303 31.97 12.56 16.94
CA ASP A 303 31.02 12.42 18.05
C ASP A 303 30.11 13.65 18.27
N GLN A 304 29.95 14.53 17.26
CA GLN A 304 29.14 15.74 17.40
C GLN A 304 27.64 15.51 17.28
N ALA A 305 27.26 14.35 16.73
CA ALA A 305 25.88 13.92 16.57
C ALA A 305 25.76 12.42 16.82
N GLN A 306 24.60 12.01 17.33
CA GLN A 306 24.23 10.60 17.49
C GLN A 306 22.79 10.40 17.03
N LEU A 307 22.53 9.35 16.25
CA LEU A 307 21.20 8.94 15.83
C LEU A 307 20.80 7.65 16.56
N ALA A 308 19.95 7.76 17.57
CA ALA A 308 19.43 6.61 18.30
C ALA A 308 18.12 6.14 17.63
N CYS A 309 18.13 4.92 17.09
CA CYS A 309 16.99 4.34 16.39
C CYS A 309 16.41 3.17 17.18
N ARG A 310 15.09 3.16 17.31
CA ARG A 310 14.35 2.05 17.93
C ARG A 310 13.86 1.10 16.84
N ALA A 311 14.31 -0.14 16.91
CA ALA A 311 13.85 -1.22 16.04
C ALA A 311 12.92 -2.16 16.83
N PRO A 312 11.90 -2.75 16.21
CA PRO A 312 11.13 -3.82 16.85
C PRO A 312 12.07 -4.95 17.29
N THR A 313 12.01 -5.33 18.56
CA THR A 313 12.95 -6.29 19.15
C THR A 313 12.77 -7.73 18.65
N SER A 314 11.66 -8.02 17.98
CA SER A 314 11.33 -9.36 17.48
C SER A 314 12.00 -9.70 16.16
N ASP A 315 12.42 -8.71 15.36
CA ASP A 315 12.86 -8.94 13.99
C ASP A 315 14.15 -8.20 13.64
N LYS A 316 15.20 -8.96 13.31
CA LYS A 316 16.50 -8.42 12.89
C LYS A 316 16.46 -7.78 11.50
N VAL A 317 15.36 -7.98 10.77
CA VAL A 317 15.21 -7.58 9.37
C VAL A 317 14.39 -6.29 9.24
N SER A 318 13.59 -5.96 10.25
CA SER A 318 12.74 -4.77 10.26
C SER A 318 13.54 -3.48 10.47
N LEU A 319 13.25 -2.48 9.64
CA LEU A 319 13.80 -1.14 9.79
C LEU A 319 13.20 -0.44 11.01
N PRO A 320 13.93 0.52 11.62
CA PRO A 320 13.44 1.21 12.81
C PRO A 320 12.20 2.04 12.49
N VAL A 321 11.29 2.14 13.46
CA VAL A 321 10.05 2.92 13.35
C VAL A 321 10.22 4.36 13.85
N LEU A 322 11.31 4.62 14.58
CA LEU A 322 11.58 5.90 15.22
C LEU A 322 13.09 6.08 15.35
N CYS A 323 13.60 7.23 14.93
CA CYS A 323 14.99 7.62 15.18
C CYS A 323 15.05 9.01 15.81
N ARG A 324 15.93 9.20 16.78
CA ARG A 324 16.17 10.49 17.44
C ARG A 324 17.60 10.93 17.21
N LEU A 325 17.75 12.09 16.60
CA LEU A 325 19.04 12.74 16.44
C LEU A 325 19.30 13.63 17.64
N HIS A 326 20.42 13.40 18.31
CA HIS A 326 20.96 14.24 19.36
C HIS A 326 22.20 14.95 18.83
N GLN A 327 22.22 16.28 18.92
CA GLN A 327 23.37 17.10 18.56
C GLN A 327 24.01 17.74 19.79
N THR A 328 25.31 18.04 19.70
CA THR A 328 26.10 18.61 20.82
C THR A 328 25.65 19.99 21.27
N ASP A 329 24.94 20.74 20.43
CA ASP A 329 24.31 22.02 20.79
C ASP A 329 23.01 21.85 21.60
N GLY A 330 22.61 20.61 21.88
CA GLY A 330 21.39 20.25 22.59
C GLY A 330 20.16 20.17 21.68
N GLU A 331 20.33 20.33 20.37
CA GLU A 331 19.24 20.16 19.42
C GLU A 331 18.80 18.69 19.34
N MET A 332 17.49 18.48 19.28
CA MET A 332 16.88 17.17 19.14
C MET A 332 15.88 17.17 17.99
N ILE A 333 16.00 16.16 17.13
CA ILE A 333 15.10 15.92 16.01
C ILE A 333 14.57 14.49 16.13
N GLU A 334 13.25 14.34 16.08
CA GLU A 334 12.57 13.05 16.09
C GLU A 334 12.09 12.72 14.69
N PHE A 335 12.60 11.64 14.10
CA PHE A 335 12.21 11.10 12.80
C PHE A 335 11.23 9.95 12.99
N THR A 336 9.99 10.14 12.53
CA THR A 336 8.89 9.17 12.60
C THR A 336 8.63 8.48 11.26
N GLU A 337 9.15 9.03 10.16
CA GLU A 337 9.19 8.39 8.85
C GLU A 337 10.64 8.01 8.54
N VAL A 338 11.02 6.80 8.91
CA VAL A 338 12.38 6.29 8.70
C VAL A 338 12.41 5.39 7.48
N ALA A 339 13.22 5.77 6.51
CA ALA A 339 13.40 5.09 5.24
C ALA A 339 14.91 4.86 4.98
N LEU A 340 15.24 3.96 4.04
CA LEU A 340 16.65 3.65 3.73
C LEU A 340 17.39 4.85 3.12
N ARG A 341 16.68 5.75 2.44
CA ARG A 341 17.26 6.90 1.72
C ARG A 341 16.76 8.25 2.22
N SER A 342 15.76 8.26 3.08
CA SER A 342 15.25 9.50 3.67
C SER A 342 14.76 9.28 5.09
N LEU A 343 14.95 10.29 5.94
CA LEU A 343 14.32 10.37 7.25
C LEU A 343 13.44 11.62 7.27
N ARG A 344 12.24 11.54 7.83
CA ARG A 344 11.37 12.71 8.03
C ARG A 344 10.77 12.73 9.42
N GLY A 345 10.60 13.93 9.92
CA GLY A 345 9.98 14.15 11.21
C GLY A 345 10.07 15.60 11.63
N TRP A 346 10.29 15.83 12.92
CA TRP A 346 10.04 17.11 13.56
C TRP A 346 11.17 17.48 14.52
N ASP A 347 11.52 18.76 14.57
CA ASP A 347 12.41 19.27 15.61
C ASP A 347 11.67 19.68 16.88
N ALA A 348 12.42 20.05 17.92
CA ALA A 348 11.88 20.52 19.19
C ALA A 348 10.97 21.76 19.08
N LYS A 349 10.96 22.48 17.95
CA LYS A 349 10.09 23.65 17.70
C LYS A 349 8.83 23.28 16.91
N GLY A 350 8.66 21.99 16.55
CA GLY A 350 7.56 21.54 15.71
C GLY A 350 7.74 21.92 14.24
N GLN A 351 8.97 22.17 13.79
CA GLN A 351 9.27 22.38 12.37
C GLN A 351 9.61 21.06 11.68
N ARG A 352 9.16 20.90 10.43
CA ARG A 352 9.50 19.70 9.65
C ARG A 352 10.97 19.68 9.25
N VAL A 353 11.55 18.50 9.44
CA VAL A 353 12.94 18.19 9.10
C VAL A 353 12.98 16.99 8.17
N LEU A 354 13.83 17.11 7.15
CA LEU A 354 14.12 16.06 6.18
C LEU A 354 15.61 15.75 6.22
N ALA A 355 15.95 14.47 6.24
CA ALA A 355 17.30 13.99 6.00
C ALA A 355 17.32 13.15 4.72
N PHE A 356 18.28 13.39 3.82
CA PHE A 356 18.45 12.61 2.59
C PHE A 356 19.83 12.00 2.53
N ARG A 357 19.89 10.76 2.07
CA ARG A 357 21.14 10.06 1.81
C ARG A 357 21.74 10.49 0.47
N LEU A 358 23.07 10.55 0.39
CA LEU A 358 23.80 11.25 -0.69
C LEU A 358 24.73 10.37 -1.53
N ASP A 359 24.71 9.06 -1.31
CA ASP A 359 25.60 8.07 -1.95
C ASP A 359 24.92 7.23 -3.04
#